data_AF-A0A109FLP2-F1
#
_entry.id   AF-A0A109FLP2-F1
#
_cell.length_a   1.000
_cell.length_b   1.000
_cell.length_c   1.000
_cell.angle_alpha   90.00
_cell.angle_beta   90.00
_cell.angle_gamma   90.00
#
_symmetry.space_group_name_H-M   'P 1'
#
loop_
_entity.id
_entity.type
_entity.pdbx_description
1 polymer ?
#
loop_
_entity_poly.entity_id
_entity_poly.type
_entity_poly.pdbx_seq_one_letter_code
_entity_poly.pdbx_strand_id
1 'polypeptide(L)'
;YSDTQTKVRDATSNDPWGPSGTQMAELAQLTYNQQDFVEIIEMLDKRLNDKGKNWRHVFKSLTVLDYILHAGSENVVHYFRYNLYVVKTLKEFQYIDEDGKDQGANVRQKAKDITNLLLDEKRMTHQRRTRKDMRNRMAG
;
A
#
# COMPACT_ATOMS: atom_id res chain seq x y z
N TYR A 1 6.83 -16.93 10.13
CA TYR A 1 6.93 -15.70 9.32
C TYR A 1 8.34 -15.16 9.50
N SER A 2 8.96 -14.65 8.43
CA SER A 2 10.20 -13.85 8.56
C SER A 2 9.93 -12.56 9.33
N ASP A 3 11.00 -11.84 9.69
CA ASP A 3 10.87 -10.50 10.30
C ASP A 3 10.10 -9.54 9.39
N THR A 4 10.47 -9.48 8.10
CA THR A 4 9.78 -8.67 7.08
C THR A 4 8.31 -9.04 6.93
N GLN A 5 7.97 -10.33 6.85
CA GLN A 5 6.57 -10.77 6.80
C GLN A 5 5.80 -10.37 8.07
N THR A 6 6.45 -10.41 9.24
CA THR A 6 5.83 -10.00 10.51
C THR A 6 5.51 -8.50 10.49
N LYS A 7 6.46 -7.65 10.07
CA LYS A 7 6.26 -6.21 9.93
C LYS A 7 5.11 -5.85 9.00
N VAL A 8 5.00 -6.52 7.85
CA VAL A 8 3.89 -6.29 6.91
C VAL A 8 2.57 -6.73 7.51
N ARG A 9 2.53 -7.86 8.22
CA ARG A 9 1.32 -8.36 8.88
C ARG A 9 0.84 -7.41 9.97
N ASP A 10 1.74 -6.84 10.75
CA ASP A 10 1.41 -5.89 11.81
C ASP A 10 0.89 -4.56 11.22
N ALA A 11 1.54 -4.05 10.16
CA ALA A 11 1.06 -2.87 9.45
C ALA A 11 -0.31 -3.07 8.78
N THR A 12 -0.65 -4.31 8.43
CA THR A 12 -1.90 -4.69 7.74
C THR A 12 -2.86 -5.51 8.60
N SER A 13 -2.73 -5.40 9.93
CA SER A 13 -3.60 -6.12 10.89
C SER A 13 -5.07 -5.71 10.78
N ASN A 14 -5.99 -6.50 11.32
CA ASN A 14 -7.43 -6.17 11.36
C ASN A 14 -7.80 -5.15 12.46
N ASP A 15 -6.81 -4.55 13.10
CA ASP A 15 -7.05 -3.58 14.17
C ASP A 15 -7.72 -2.30 13.62
N PRO A 16 -8.51 -1.58 14.45
CA PRO A 16 -9.26 -0.42 14.00
C PRO A 16 -8.37 0.80 13.64
N TRP A 17 -7.09 0.80 14.01
CA TRP A 17 -6.13 1.85 13.65
C TRP A 17 -5.32 1.49 12.40
N GLY A 18 -4.89 2.53 11.66
CA GLY A 18 -4.02 2.38 10.50
C GLY A 18 -2.55 2.08 10.87
N PRO A 19 -1.71 1.68 9.89
CA PRO A 19 -0.28 1.54 10.11
C PRO A 19 0.36 2.88 10.53
N SER A 20 1.34 2.83 11.42
CA SER A 20 2.07 4.02 11.83
C SER A 20 3.01 4.51 10.72
N GLY A 21 3.36 5.80 10.76
CA GLY A 21 4.36 6.38 9.85
C GLY A 21 5.71 5.66 9.93
N THR A 22 6.12 5.23 11.13
CA THR A 22 7.34 4.48 11.37
C THR A 22 7.31 3.11 10.70
N GLN A 23 6.20 2.35 10.84
CA GLN A 23 6.03 1.05 10.19
C GLN A 23 6.12 1.21 8.66
N MET A 24 5.43 2.19 8.08
CA MET A 24 5.46 2.41 6.64
C MET A 24 6.83 2.88 6.13
N ALA A 25 7.53 3.71 6.91
CA ALA A 25 8.88 4.16 6.59
C ALA A 25 9.88 3.00 6.58
N GLU A 26 9.80 2.12 7.58
CA GLU A 26 10.62 0.90 7.67
C GLU A 26 10.34 -0.03 6.49
N LEU A 27 9.07 -0.33 6.20
CA LEU A 27 8.69 -1.14 5.04
C LEU A 27 9.19 -0.53 3.73
N ALA A 28 9.11 0.80 3.57
CA ALA A 28 9.64 1.48 2.40
C ALA A 28 11.16 1.28 2.25
N GLN A 29 11.93 1.30 3.34
CA GLN A 29 13.37 1.00 3.28
C GLN A 29 13.64 -0.46 2.92
N LEU A 30 12.87 -1.40 3.48
CA LEU A 30 13.02 -2.83 3.19
C LEU A 30 12.78 -3.16 1.70
N THR A 31 11.93 -2.41 1.00
CA THR A 31 11.71 -2.65 -0.45
C THR A 31 12.96 -2.48 -1.34
N TYR A 32 14.06 -1.91 -0.83
CA TYR A 32 15.33 -1.84 -1.58
C TYR A 32 16.14 -3.15 -1.54
N ASN A 33 15.87 -4.04 -0.58
CA ASN A 33 16.41 -5.38 -0.56
C ASN A 33 15.52 -6.32 -1.39
N GLN A 34 16.11 -7.12 -2.28
CA GLN A 34 15.35 -7.96 -3.20
C GLN A 34 14.54 -9.06 -2.48
N GLN A 35 15.10 -9.69 -1.46
CA GLN A 35 14.42 -10.74 -0.70
C GLN A 35 13.23 -10.15 0.07
N ASP A 36 13.47 -9.04 0.79
CA ASP A 36 12.42 -8.36 1.55
C ASP A 36 11.32 -7.81 0.64
N PHE A 37 11.69 -7.28 -0.53
CA PHE A 37 10.74 -6.84 -1.54
C PHE A 37 9.77 -7.97 -1.93
N VAL A 38 10.29 -9.16 -2.24
CA VAL A 38 9.43 -10.31 -2.61
C VAL A 38 8.48 -10.65 -1.47
N GLU A 39 8.98 -10.72 -0.24
CA GLU A 39 8.17 -11.04 0.94
C GLU A 39 7.08 -9.98 1.24
N ILE A 40 7.41 -8.69 1.05
CA ILE A 40 6.45 -7.59 1.17
C ILE A 40 5.33 -7.73 0.14
N ILE A 41 5.70 -7.94 -1.13
CA ILE A 41 4.73 -8.04 -2.22
C ILE A 41 3.83 -9.26 -2.04
N GLU A 42 4.38 -10.43 -1.71
CA GLU A 42 3.60 -11.64 -1.45
C GLU A 42 2.58 -11.46 -0.32
N MET A 43 2.97 -10.78 0.77
CA MET A 43 2.07 -10.54 1.89
C MET A 43 1.01 -9.50 1.54
N LEU A 44 1.38 -8.42 0.84
CA LEU A 44 0.42 -7.43 0.36
C LEU A 44 -0.59 -8.05 -0.61
N ASP A 45 -0.15 -8.89 -1.54
CA ASP A 45 -1.06 -9.54 -2.51
C ASP A 45 -2.09 -10.43 -1.79
N LYS A 46 -1.67 -11.22 -0.79
CA LYS A 46 -2.59 -12.01 0.05
C LYS A 46 -3.63 -11.12 0.74
N ARG A 47 -3.21 -9.99 1.31
CA ARG A 47 -4.09 -9.07 2.04
C ARG A 47 -4.97 -8.22 1.15
N LEU A 48 -4.55 -7.92 -0.07
CA LEU A 48 -5.35 -7.20 -1.07
C LEU A 48 -6.46 -8.10 -1.63
N ASN A 49 -6.27 -9.42 -1.63
CA ASN A 49 -7.28 -10.39 -2.04
C ASN A 49 -8.31 -10.78 -0.95
N ASP A 50 -8.20 -10.21 0.27
CA ASP A 50 -9.20 -10.38 1.32
C ASP A 50 -10.57 -9.78 0.94
N LYS A 51 -11.65 -10.26 1.56
CA LYS A 51 -13.03 -9.90 1.21
C LYS A 51 -13.89 -9.59 2.44
N GLY A 52 -14.98 -8.85 2.22
CA GLY A 52 -16.04 -8.62 3.20
C GLY A 52 -15.53 -8.05 4.53
N LYS A 53 -15.80 -8.77 5.64
CA LYS A 53 -15.44 -8.34 7.00
C LYS A 53 -13.96 -8.04 7.23
N ASN A 54 -13.08 -8.54 6.37
CA ASN A 54 -11.64 -8.28 6.40
C ASN A 54 -11.24 -7.00 5.63
N TRP A 55 -12.18 -6.08 5.35
CA TRP A 55 -11.91 -4.83 4.64
C TRP A 55 -10.74 -4.02 5.20
N ARG A 56 -10.44 -4.10 6.51
CA ARG A 56 -9.29 -3.42 7.11
C ARG A 56 -7.96 -3.95 6.60
N HIS A 57 -7.84 -5.25 6.36
CA HIS A 57 -6.66 -5.83 5.72
C HIS A 57 -6.42 -5.17 4.37
N VAL A 58 -7.47 -5.11 3.53
CA VAL A 58 -7.41 -4.53 2.19
C VAL A 58 -7.07 -3.03 2.26
N PHE A 59 -7.78 -2.27 3.10
CA PHE A 59 -7.57 -0.83 3.24
C PHE A 59 -6.17 -0.47 3.77
N LYS A 60 -5.70 -1.19 4.79
CA LYS A 60 -4.36 -0.97 5.37
C LYS A 60 -3.27 -1.42 4.40
N SER A 61 -3.49 -2.47 3.60
CA SER A 61 -2.57 -2.87 2.53
C SER A 61 -2.47 -1.82 1.43
N LEU A 62 -3.60 -1.25 0.99
CA LEU A 62 -3.59 -0.11 0.06
C LEU A 62 -2.89 1.11 0.67
N THR A 63 -2.99 1.32 1.98
CA THR A 63 -2.31 2.43 2.67
C THR A 63 -0.80 2.23 2.70
N VAL A 64 -0.33 1.02 3.02
CA VAL A 64 1.09 0.67 2.92
C VAL A 64 1.57 0.81 1.49
N LEU A 65 0.83 0.25 0.51
CA LEU A 65 1.15 0.31 -0.91
C LEU A 65 1.33 1.76 -1.39
N ASP A 66 0.37 2.63 -1.09
CA ASP A 66 0.45 4.05 -1.43
C ASP A 66 1.74 4.67 -0.87
N TYR A 67 2.08 4.41 0.39
CA TYR A 67 3.30 4.94 0.98
C TYR A 67 4.57 4.45 0.28
N ILE A 68 4.69 3.14 0.03
CA ILE A 68 5.88 2.55 -0.58
C ILE A 68 6.01 2.89 -2.07
N LEU A 69 4.90 3.17 -2.77
CA LEU A 69 4.93 3.75 -4.12
C LEU A 69 5.57 5.14 -4.14
N HIS A 70 5.48 5.90 -3.05
CA HIS A 70 6.06 7.24 -2.96
C HIS A 70 7.48 7.27 -2.38
N ALA A 71 7.85 6.35 -1.48
CA ALA A 71 9.13 6.38 -0.76
C ALA A 71 9.96 5.09 -0.78
N GLY A 72 9.43 3.99 -1.31
CA GLY A 72 10.15 2.74 -1.48
C GLY A 72 10.93 2.66 -2.79
N SER A 73 11.40 1.47 -3.12
CA SER A 73 12.11 1.17 -4.37
C SER A 73 11.24 1.40 -5.62
N GLU A 74 11.88 1.77 -6.74
CA GLU A 74 11.21 1.84 -8.06
C GLU A 74 10.63 0.48 -8.48
N ASN A 75 11.19 -0.63 -7.98
CA ASN A 75 10.69 -1.98 -8.23
C ASN A 75 9.22 -2.15 -7.83
N VAL A 76 8.77 -1.42 -6.79
CA VAL A 76 7.37 -1.40 -6.37
C VAL A 76 6.49 -0.80 -7.47
N VAL A 77 6.91 0.34 -8.03
CA VAL A 77 6.20 1.01 -9.12
C VAL A 77 6.12 0.10 -10.35
N HIS A 78 7.25 -0.50 -10.74
CA HIS A 78 7.29 -1.42 -11.89
C HIS A 78 6.37 -2.63 -11.69
N TYR A 79 6.42 -3.28 -10.52
CA TYR A 79 5.60 -4.44 -10.22
C TYR A 79 4.10 -4.13 -10.29
N PHE A 80 3.64 -3.05 -9.65
CA PHE A 80 2.21 -2.71 -9.62
C PHE A 80 1.70 -2.08 -10.91
N ARG A 81 2.57 -1.51 -11.76
CA ARG A 81 2.19 -1.14 -13.13
C ARG A 81 1.96 -2.38 -14.00
N TYR A 82 2.82 -3.39 -13.89
CA TYR A 82 2.64 -4.66 -14.59
C TYR A 82 1.41 -5.42 -14.08
N ASN A 83 1.20 -5.43 -12.77
CA ASN A 83 0.08 -6.11 -12.10
C ASN A 83 -1.06 -5.14 -11.72
N LEU A 84 -1.36 -4.16 -12.56
CA LEU A 84 -2.33 -3.09 -12.25
C LEU A 84 -3.71 -3.65 -11.85
N TYR A 85 -4.08 -4.82 -12.37
CA TYR A 85 -5.34 -5.49 -12.06
C TYR A 85 -5.53 -5.73 -10.54
N VAL A 86 -4.46 -5.99 -9.79
CA VAL A 86 -4.49 -6.25 -8.33
C VAL A 86 -5.12 -5.08 -7.58
N VAL A 87 -4.81 -3.84 -7.99
CA VAL A 87 -5.38 -2.63 -7.40
C VAL A 87 -6.69 -2.23 -8.08
N LYS A 88 -6.77 -2.39 -9.41
CA LYS A 88 -7.91 -1.95 -10.21
C LYS A 88 -9.22 -2.66 -9.82
N THR A 89 -9.16 -3.95 -9.46
CA THR A 89 -10.35 -4.72 -9.03
C THR A 89 -10.95 -4.17 -7.72
N LEU A 90 -10.12 -3.61 -6.84
CA LEU A 90 -10.55 -3.05 -5.55
C LEU A 90 -11.36 -1.75 -5.68
N LYS A 91 -11.41 -1.15 -6.88
CA LYS A 91 -12.29 -0.02 -7.17
C LYS A 91 -13.78 -0.36 -7.02
N GLU A 92 -14.12 -1.64 -7.12
CA GLU A 92 -15.48 -2.17 -6.97
C GLU A 92 -15.67 -2.94 -5.66
N PHE A 93 -14.75 -2.81 -4.69
CA PHE A 93 -14.85 -3.50 -3.40
C PHE A 93 -16.11 -3.07 -2.63
N GLN A 94 -16.93 -4.03 -2.19
CA GLN A 94 -18.15 -3.77 -1.44
C GLN A 94 -18.12 -4.43 -0.07
N TYR A 95 -18.45 -3.65 0.96
CA TYR A 95 -18.74 -4.16 2.29
C TYR A 95 -19.53 -3.11 3.09
N ILE A 96 -20.74 -3.48 3.47
CA ILE A 96 -21.57 -2.74 4.44
C ILE A 96 -21.53 -3.56 5.73
N ASP A 97 -21.19 -2.93 6.85
CA ASP A 97 -21.13 -3.61 8.14
C ASP A 97 -22.53 -3.76 8.78
N GLU A 98 -22.56 -4.38 9.96
CA GLU A 98 -23.79 -4.68 10.71
C GLU A 98 -24.54 -3.41 11.15
N ASP A 99 -23.84 -2.27 11.26
CA ASP A 99 -24.40 -0.96 11.59
C ASP A 99 -24.92 -0.21 10.33
N GLY A 100 -24.87 -0.84 9.15
CA GLY A 100 -25.28 -0.25 7.89
C GLY A 100 -24.26 0.73 7.28
N LYS A 101 -23.03 0.77 7.80
CA LYS A 101 -21.98 1.66 7.30
C LYS A 101 -21.20 1.03 6.15
N ASP A 102 -21.09 1.75 5.03
CA ASP A 102 -20.27 1.34 3.89
C ASP A 102 -18.78 1.54 4.16
N GLN A 103 -18.16 0.51 4.72
CA GLN A 103 -16.72 0.47 4.94
C GLN A 103 -15.93 0.27 3.64
N GLY A 104 -16.58 -0.26 2.60
CA GLY A 104 -15.97 -0.43 1.29
C GLY A 104 -15.70 0.88 0.55
N ALA A 105 -16.44 1.95 0.85
CA ALA A 105 -16.28 3.25 0.18
C ALA A 105 -14.83 3.78 0.22
N ASN A 106 -14.19 3.69 1.39
CA ASN A 106 -12.80 4.13 1.58
C ASN A 106 -11.80 3.26 0.82
N VAL A 107 -12.06 1.94 0.72
CA VAL A 107 -11.25 1.01 -0.09
C VAL A 107 -11.33 1.40 -1.57
N ARG A 108 -12.56 1.60 -2.09
CA ARG A 108 -12.79 1.98 -3.48
C ARG A 108 -12.13 3.30 -3.83
N GLN A 109 -12.24 4.31 -2.96
CA GLN A 109 -11.62 5.61 -3.19
C GLN A 109 -10.09 5.51 -3.24
N LYS A 110 -9.48 4.85 -2.26
CA LYS A 110 -8.02 4.67 -2.21
C LYS A 110 -7.51 3.86 -3.41
N ALA A 111 -8.23 2.82 -3.82
CA ALA A 111 -7.90 2.03 -5.01
C ALA A 111 -7.96 2.87 -6.29
N LYS A 112 -8.95 3.77 -6.42
CA LYS A 112 -9.04 4.73 -7.55
C LYS A 112 -7.82 5.65 -7.58
N ASP A 113 -7.45 6.22 -6.45
CA ASP A 113 -6.33 7.16 -6.35
C ASP A 113 -5.00 6.50 -6.72
N ILE A 114 -4.73 5.30 -6.17
CA ILE A 114 -3.51 4.53 -6.48
C ILE A 114 -3.50 4.09 -7.96
N THR A 115 -4.63 3.62 -8.49
CA THR A 115 -4.73 3.23 -9.91
C THR A 115 -4.41 4.42 -10.81
N ASN A 116 -4.97 5.59 -10.53
CA ASN A 116 -4.71 6.81 -11.29
C ASN A 116 -3.24 7.23 -11.21
N LEU A 117 -2.63 7.09 -10.04
CA LEU A 117 -1.21 7.38 -9.85
C LEU A 117 -0.31 6.43 -10.65
N LEU A 118 -0.60 5.12 -10.65
CA LEU A 118 0.17 4.12 -11.40
C LEU A 118 0.06 4.29 -12.93
N LEU A 119 -1.05 4.86 -13.41
CA LEU A 119 -1.26 5.17 -14.82
C LEU A 119 -0.54 6.45 -15.28
N ASP A 120 -0.22 7.38 -14.37
CA ASP A 120 0.45 8.64 -14.67
C ASP A 120 1.92 8.62 -14.22
N GLU A 121 2.80 8.16 -15.11
CA GLU A 121 4.24 8.05 -14.88
C GLU A 121 4.93 9.37 -14.57
N LYS A 122 4.49 10.46 -15.23
CA LYS A 122 5.07 11.79 -15.02
C LYS A 122 4.74 12.27 -13.62
N ARG A 123 3.48 12.13 -13.20
CA ARG A 123 3.04 12.46 -11.85
C ARG A 123 3.75 11.61 -10.80
N MET A 124 3.85 10.29 -11.02
CA MET A 124 4.56 9.37 -10.11
C MET A 124 6.01 9.81 -9.91
N THR A 125 6.75 10.02 -11.00
CA THR A 125 8.16 10.43 -10.96
C THR A 125 8.33 11.76 -10.24
N HIS A 126 7.45 12.74 -10.53
CA HIS A 126 7.48 14.05 -9.88
C HIS A 126 7.22 13.97 -8.37
N GLN A 127 6.19 13.23 -7.96
CA GLN A 127 5.84 13.08 -6.55
C GLN A 127 6.95 12.38 -5.75
N ARG A 128 7.57 11.34 -6.31
CA ARG A 128 8.72 10.65 -5.69
C ARG A 128 9.94 11.57 -5.54
N ARG A 129 10.26 12.36 -6.58
CA ARG A 129 11.36 13.35 -6.51
C ARG A 129 11.11 14.41 -5.44
N THR A 130 9.92 15.02 -5.45
CA THR A 130 9.53 16.04 -4.46
C THR A 130 9.60 15.50 -3.04
N ARG A 131 9.18 14.25 -2.81
CA ARG A 131 9.24 13.62 -1.49
C ARG A 131 10.68 13.36 -1.03
N LYS A 132 11.55 12.91 -1.95
CA LYS A 132 12.98 12.75 -1.68
C LYS A 132 13.64 14.07 -1.32
N ASP A 133 13.32 15.15 -2.05
CA ASP A 133 13.86 16.48 -1.79
C ASP A 133 13.42 17.03 -0.42
N MET A 134 12.15 16.87 -0.05
CA MET A 134 11.64 17.25 1.29
C MET A 134 12.34 16.50 2.42
N ARG A 135 12.53 15.17 2.26
CA ARG A 135 13.25 14.36 3.26
C ARG A 135 14.69 14.82 3.44
N ASN A 136 15.40 15.13 2.34
CA ASN A 136 16.78 15.59 2.40
C ASN A 136 16.91 16.95 3.10
N ARG A 137 15.93 17.85 2.94
CA ARG A 137 15.89 19.15 3.66
C ARG A 137 15.60 19.04 5.15
N MET A 138 14.90 17.99 5.58
CA MET A 138 14.62 17.76 7.01
C MET A 138 15.75 17.03 7.73
N ALA A 139 16.64 16.37 6.99
CA ALA A 139 17.75 15.58 7.52
C ALA A 139 19.10 16.32 7.54
N GLY A 140 19.17 17.50 6.90
CA GLY A 140 20.33 18.40 6.93
C GLY A 140 20.01 19.64 7.74
#